data_AF-A0A7Z7NPP8-F1
#
_entry.id   AF-A0A7Z7NPP8-F1
#
_cell.length_a   1.000
_cell.length_b   1.000
_cell.length_c   1.000
_cell.angle_alpha   90.00
_cell.angle_beta   90.00
_cell.angle_gamma   90.00
#
_symmetry.space_group_name_H-M   'P 1'
#
loop_
_entity.id
_entity.type
_entity.pdbx_description
1 polymer ?
#
loop_
_entity_poly.entity_id
_entity_poly.type
_entity_poly.pdbx_seq_one_letter_code
_entity_poly.pdbx_strand_id
1 'polypeptide(L)'
;MRRIYAHAVGTSCAVVADAILAGSGSRRQGKCGARLGCHVCQMAEDKSLANMVEYDGRYAYAAGLQRLNRFIRHTRFDWHRRHWVGRTIRRGFIKIQPDTYHPTMVRALVRYMLQLDYDEQCRAERAGERPKFELLPLDLLIAVDALQSLNGLARPFAAWADWRDIRMRGIRYDIPNLPPVSQTAVPEARFLYVGEEWDDTAAASEWTGLRDPYLECFTADSACGPALQVTRDGRALWALPTAQQFSVDPESAFLISEFELDRLLEAHDAGVVPGQVTAGYRWYAQYGCLTLSHAQRAEHDEIARRTAYKDRLGLTLEYDIEALRTRALGFDDLPQLGQAAWQQAATPQHSLF
;
A
#
# COMPACT_ATOMS: atom_id res chain seq x y z
N MET A 1 -18.60 -7.18 -3.07
CA MET A 1 -17.66 -8.25 -2.62
C MET A 1 -18.29 -9.48 -1.93
N ARG A 2 -19.51 -9.43 -1.36
CA ARG A 2 -20.08 -10.53 -0.52
C ARG A 2 -20.43 -11.85 -1.23
N ARG A 3 -20.57 -11.93 -2.55
CA ARG A 3 -20.97 -13.19 -3.24
C ARG A 3 -19.81 -14.12 -3.61
N ILE A 4 -18.64 -13.58 -3.97
CA ILE A 4 -17.47 -14.41 -4.36
C ILE A 4 -16.92 -15.20 -3.16
N TYR A 5 -17.01 -14.62 -1.96
CA TYR A 5 -16.55 -15.24 -0.71
C TYR A 5 -17.68 -15.89 0.10
N ALA A 6 -18.92 -15.94 -0.40
CA ALA A 6 -20.05 -16.56 0.33
C ALA A 6 -19.80 -18.06 0.64
N HIS A 7 -18.94 -18.71 -0.14
CA HIS A 7 -18.54 -20.11 0.04
C HIS A 7 -17.26 -20.28 0.89
N ALA A 8 -16.65 -19.20 1.38
CA ALA A 8 -15.47 -19.25 2.26
C ALA A 8 -15.90 -19.29 3.73
N VAL A 9 -16.51 -20.40 4.18
CA VAL A 9 -16.78 -20.77 5.60
C VAL A 9 -17.07 -19.57 6.55
N GLY A 10 -17.86 -18.59 6.11
CA GLY A 10 -18.21 -17.41 6.90
C GLY A 10 -17.06 -16.46 7.33
N THR A 11 -15.82 -16.66 6.86
CA THR A 11 -14.69 -15.74 7.15
C THR A 11 -14.11 -15.14 5.86
N SER A 12 -13.37 -14.04 6.00
CA SER A 12 -12.81 -13.29 4.86
C SER A 12 -11.81 -14.10 3.99
N CYS A 13 -11.30 -15.24 4.47
CA CYS A 13 -10.36 -16.08 3.73
C CYS A 13 -10.42 -17.54 4.21
N ALA A 14 -10.56 -18.51 3.29
CA ALA A 14 -10.61 -19.93 3.65
C ALA A 14 -9.34 -20.43 4.37
N VAL A 15 -8.16 -19.89 4.05
CA VAL A 15 -6.90 -20.23 4.74
C VAL A 15 -6.91 -19.72 6.20
N VAL A 16 -7.50 -18.55 6.43
CA VAL A 16 -7.65 -17.96 7.77
C VAL A 16 -8.75 -18.67 8.54
N ALA A 17 -9.86 -19.03 7.88
CA ALA A 17 -10.92 -19.86 8.44
C ALA A 17 -10.34 -21.19 8.94
N ASP A 18 -9.58 -21.88 8.10
CA ASP A 18 -8.98 -23.17 8.43
C ASP A 18 -7.96 -23.02 9.57
N ALA A 19 -7.20 -21.93 9.63
CA ALA A 19 -6.28 -21.64 10.73
C ALA A 19 -7.00 -21.39 12.07
N ILE A 20 -8.14 -20.68 12.03
CA ILE A 20 -8.96 -20.41 13.22
C ILE A 20 -9.68 -21.69 13.69
N LEU A 21 -10.23 -22.47 12.76
CA LEU A 21 -11.01 -23.68 13.05
C LEU A 21 -10.14 -24.86 13.46
N ALA A 22 -8.92 -25.00 12.94
CA ALA A 22 -8.04 -26.12 13.27
C ALA A 22 -7.38 -26.03 14.65
N GLY A 23 -7.46 -24.88 15.32
CA GLY A 23 -6.62 -24.56 16.46
C GLY A 23 -5.14 -24.51 16.05
N SER A 24 -4.29 -23.84 16.82
CA SER A 24 -2.86 -23.68 16.56
C SER A 24 -2.06 -24.98 16.76
N GLY A 25 -2.48 -26.09 16.13
CA GLY A 25 -1.88 -27.42 16.21
C GLY A 25 -1.25 -27.83 14.88
N SER A 26 0.09 -27.73 14.81
CA SER A 26 1.14 -28.26 13.91
C SER A 26 0.87 -29.04 12.60
N ARG A 27 -0.34 -29.15 12.03
CA ARG A 27 -0.54 -29.72 10.69
C ARG A 27 -0.19 -28.67 9.63
N ARG A 28 0.64 -29.07 8.65
CA ARG A 28 0.96 -28.26 7.46
C ARG A 28 -0.33 -27.69 6.88
N GLN A 29 -0.40 -26.36 6.84
CA GLN A 29 -1.52 -25.59 6.32
C GLN A 29 -1.87 -26.09 4.91
N GLY A 30 -3.09 -26.60 4.73
CA GLY A 30 -3.58 -27.03 3.42
C GLY A 30 -3.66 -25.85 2.45
N LYS A 31 -3.51 -26.12 1.14
CA LYS A 31 -3.80 -25.11 0.12
C LYS A 31 -5.29 -24.73 0.21
N CYS A 32 -5.59 -23.44 0.03
CA CYS A 32 -6.96 -22.91 -0.01
C CYS A 32 -7.88 -23.77 -0.90
N GLY A 33 -8.91 -24.37 -0.32
CA GLY A 33 -9.89 -25.19 -1.05
C GLY A 33 -10.97 -24.40 -1.79
N ALA A 34 -11.00 -23.08 -1.66
CA ALA A 34 -11.98 -22.22 -2.32
C ALA A 34 -11.68 -22.13 -3.83
N ARG A 35 -12.47 -22.84 -4.63
CA ARG A 35 -12.36 -22.99 -6.10
C ARG A 35 -12.82 -21.78 -6.91
N LEU A 36 -13.21 -20.71 -6.22
CA LEU A 36 -13.69 -19.46 -6.83
C LEU A 36 -12.54 -18.45 -7.01
N GLY A 37 -11.30 -18.84 -6.70
CA GLY A 37 -10.09 -18.06 -6.95
C GLY A 37 -10.13 -16.67 -6.31
N CYS A 38 -9.61 -16.54 -5.09
CA CYS A 38 -9.30 -15.21 -4.57
C CYS A 38 -8.31 -14.52 -5.54
N HIS A 39 -8.74 -13.44 -6.18
CA HIS A 39 -8.01 -12.78 -7.27
C HIS A 39 -6.61 -12.30 -6.85
N VAL A 40 -6.36 -12.07 -5.56
CA VAL A 40 -5.04 -11.72 -5.00
C VAL A 40 -4.25 -12.91 -4.42
N CYS A 41 -4.88 -14.04 -4.12
CA CYS A 41 -4.22 -15.14 -3.41
C CYS A 41 -3.15 -15.81 -4.26
N GLN A 42 -1.94 -15.93 -3.72
CA GLN A 42 -0.79 -16.57 -4.37
C GLN A 42 -0.46 -17.96 -3.79
N MET A 43 -1.13 -18.36 -2.71
CA MET A 43 -0.83 -19.60 -1.98
C MET A 43 -1.31 -20.85 -2.73
N ALA A 44 -2.43 -20.75 -3.45
CA ALA A 44 -2.97 -21.84 -4.27
C ALA A 44 -2.87 -21.46 -5.76
N GLU A 45 -2.43 -22.38 -6.62
CA GLU A 45 -2.60 -22.24 -8.06
C GLU A 45 -3.94 -22.83 -8.45
N ASP A 46 -4.95 -21.97 -8.57
CA ASP A 46 -6.28 -22.41 -8.94
C ASP A 46 -6.46 -22.39 -10.46
N LYS A 47 -6.26 -23.56 -11.10
CA LYS A 47 -6.57 -23.75 -12.52
C LYS A 47 -8.08 -23.86 -12.78
N SER A 48 -8.90 -24.06 -11.73
CA SER A 48 -10.34 -24.25 -11.92
C SER A 48 -11.04 -22.97 -12.37
N LEU A 49 -10.65 -21.79 -11.85
CA LEU A 49 -11.18 -20.52 -12.36
C LEU A 49 -10.79 -20.29 -13.82
N ALA A 50 -9.56 -20.62 -14.21
CA ALA A 50 -9.12 -20.53 -15.61
C ALA A 50 -9.98 -21.45 -16.51
N ASN A 51 -10.19 -22.69 -16.10
CA ASN A 51 -11.04 -23.63 -16.82
C ASN A 51 -12.51 -23.17 -16.86
N MET A 52 -13.05 -22.63 -15.77
CA MET A 52 -14.43 -22.11 -15.75
C MET A 52 -14.60 -20.93 -16.71
N VAL A 53 -13.63 -20.02 -16.78
CA VAL A 53 -13.64 -18.91 -17.74
C VAL A 53 -13.54 -19.42 -19.18
N GLU A 54 -12.75 -20.46 -19.43
CA GLU A 54 -12.54 -21.02 -20.78
C GLU A 54 -13.74 -21.81 -21.30
N TYR A 55 -14.35 -22.65 -20.45
CA TYR A 55 -15.37 -23.61 -20.86
C TYR A 55 -16.82 -23.23 -20.47
N ASP A 56 -17.03 -22.24 -19.59
CA ASP A 56 -18.36 -21.81 -19.14
C ASP A 56 -18.53 -20.28 -19.22
N GLY A 57 -19.29 -19.82 -20.22
CA GLY A 57 -19.55 -18.41 -20.48
C GLY A 57 -20.15 -17.63 -19.29
N ARG A 58 -20.76 -18.31 -18.31
CA ARG A 58 -21.26 -17.67 -17.08
C ARG A 58 -20.14 -17.03 -16.25
N TYR A 59 -18.90 -17.51 -16.38
CA TYR A 59 -17.75 -17.00 -15.64
C TYR A 59 -16.89 -16.02 -16.44
N ALA A 60 -17.30 -15.65 -17.66
CA ALA A 60 -16.54 -14.72 -18.51
C ALA A 60 -16.19 -13.39 -17.81
N TYR A 61 -17.07 -12.90 -16.91
CA TYR A 61 -16.82 -11.69 -16.10
C TYR A 61 -15.55 -11.79 -15.24
N ALA A 62 -15.15 -13.00 -14.83
CA ALA A 62 -13.99 -13.22 -13.96
C ALA A 62 -12.66 -13.30 -14.72
N ALA A 63 -12.66 -13.21 -16.06
CA ALA A 63 -11.45 -13.31 -16.87
C ALA A 63 -10.40 -12.26 -16.48
N GLY A 64 -10.83 -11.03 -16.18
CA GLY A 64 -9.94 -9.95 -15.72
C GLY A 64 -9.31 -10.24 -14.35
N LEU A 65 -10.08 -10.78 -13.42
CA LEU A 65 -9.61 -11.19 -12.09
C LEU A 65 -8.58 -12.33 -12.20
N GLN A 66 -8.80 -13.27 -13.11
CA GLN A 66 -7.88 -14.36 -13.41
C GLN A 66 -6.56 -13.83 -14.00
N ARG A 67 -6.63 -12.84 -14.91
CA ARG A 67 -5.44 -12.16 -15.46
C ARG A 67 -4.65 -11.44 -14.38
N LEU A 68 -5.32 -10.72 -13.47
CA LEU A 68 -4.67 -10.03 -12.35
C LEU A 68 -3.93 -11.02 -11.44
N ASN A 69 -4.57 -12.13 -11.08
CA ASN A 69 -3.94 -13.16 -10.26
C ASN A 69 -2.68 -13.72 -10.93
N ARG A 70 -2.77 -14.05 -12.22
CA ARG A 70 -1.66 -14.57 -13.02
C ARG A 70 -0.52 -13.56 -13.10
N PHE A 71 -0.82 -12.28 -13.32
CA PHE A 71 0.18 -11.22 -13.36
C PHE A 71 0.97 -11.12 -12.04
N ILE A 72 0.29 -11.12 -10.89
CA ILE A 72 0.94 -11.10 -9.56
C ILE A 72 1.81 -12.35 -9.38
N ARG A 73 1.32 -13.53 -9.79
CA ARG A 73 2.06 -14.79 -9.70
C ARG A 73 3.33 -14.77 -10.54
N HIS A 74 3.22 -14.33 -11.79
CA HIS A 74 4.31 -14.34 -12.76
C HIS A 74 5.41 -13.33 -12.39
N THR A 75 5.06 -12.27 -11.67
CA THR A 75 5.98 -11.20 -11.28
C THR A 75 6.51 -11.32 -9.85
N ARG A 76 6.07 -12.30 -9.06
CA ARG A 76 6.43 -12.39 -7.62
C ARG A 76 7.93 -12.53 -7.35
N PHE A 77 8.69 -13.07 -8.30
CA PHE A 77 10.15 -13.23 -8.20
C PHE A 77 10.94 -12.19 -8.99
N ASP A 78 10.26 -11.16 -9.52
CA ASP A 78 10.90 -10.06 -10.23
C ASP A 78 11.40 -9.01 -9.22
N TRP A 79 12.72 -8.97 -8.99
CA TRP A 79 13.36 -8.05 -8.05
C TRP A 79 13.30 -6.58 -8.48
N HIS A 80 13.13 -6.29 -9.78
CA HIS A 80 12.96 -4.92 -10.27
C HIS A 80 11.60 -4.33 -9.89
N ARG A 81 10.63 -5.18 -9.57
CA ARG A 81 9.29 -4.77 -9.09
C ARG A 81 9.21 -4.68 -7.58
N ARG A 82 10.32 -4.87 -6.86
CA ARG A 82 10.37 -4.80 -5.40
C ARG A 82 10.86 -3.45 -4.91
N HIS A 83 10.38 -3.04 -3.76
CA HIS A 83 10.89 -1.92 -2.98
C HIS A 83 12.10 -2.43 -2.18
N TRP A 84 13.20 -1.69 -2.24
CA TRP A 84 14.48 -2.09 -1.65
C TRP A 84 14.79 -1.41 -0.32
N VAL A 85 14.09 -0.34 0.04
CA VAL A 85 14.43 0.50 1.18
C VAL A 85 13.79 -0.03 2.47
N GLY A 86 14.62 -0.55 3.38
CA GLY A 86 14.20 -1.03 4.69
C GLY A 86 13.58 0.05 5.60
N ARG A 87 12.97 -0.39 6.71
CA ARG A 87 12.30 0.47 7.69
C ARG A 87 12.93 0.45 9.08
N THR A 88 13.73 -0.56 9.36
CA THR A 88 14.38 -0.75 10.67
C THR A 88 15.76 -0.14 10.65
N ILE A 89 16.00 0.81 11.54
CA ILE A 89 17.33 1.37 11.79
C ILE A 89 18.01 0.47 12.84
N ARG A 90 19.25 0.06 12.57
CA ARG A 90 20.13 -0.51 13.59
C ARG A 90 21.49 0.17 13.50
N ARG A 91 21.93 0.78 14.61
CA ARG A 91 23.22 1.48 14.72
C ARG A 91 23.47 2.50 13.60
N GLY A 92 22.43 3.25 13.22
CA GLY A 92 22.55 4.25 12.16
C GLY A 92 22.26 3.76 10.75
N PHE A 93 22.10 2.45 10.53
CA PHE A 93 21.99 1.86 9.19
C PHE A 93 20.63 1.21 8.95
N ILE A 94 20.15 1.31 7.71
CA ILE A 94 19.02 0.54 7.20
C ILE A 94 19.51 -0.49 6.17
N LYS A 95 18.78 -1.60 6.09
CA LYS A 95 19.01 -2.64 5.08
C LYS A 95 18.41 -2.25 3.73
N ILE A 96 19.19 -2.42 2.67
CA ILE A 96 18.82 -2.23 1.25
C ILE A 96 18.79 -3.60 0.58
N GLN A 97 17.59 -4.15 0.38
CA GLN A 97 17.33 -5.48 -0.17
C GLN A 97 15.86 -5.58 -0.63
N PRO A 98 15.53 -6.35 -1.68
CA PRO A 98 14.13 -6.54 -2.09
C PRO A 98 13.23 -7.04 -0.96
N ASP A 99 12.07 -6.42 -0.78
CA ASP A 99 11.08 -6.81 0.22
C ASP A 99 9.64 -6.72 -0.34
N THR A 100 9.00 -5.57 -0.17
CA THR A 100 7.63 -5.29 -0.64
C THR A 100 7.60 -4.90 -2.11
N TYR A 101 6.44 -4.61 -2.70
CA TYR A 101 6.36 -4.12 -4.08
C TYR A 101 6.82 -2.68 -4.20
N HIS A 102 7.52 -2.39 -5.30
CA HIS A 102 7.97 -1.05 -5.67
C HIS A 102 6.75 -0.14 -5.89
N PRO A 103 6.83 1.16 -5.56
CA PRO A 103 5.77 2.15 -5.83
C PRO A 103 5.16 2.08 -7.24
N THR A 104 5.99 1.91 -8.26
CA THR A 104 5.54 1.74 -9.66
C THR A 104 4.66 0.49 -9.84
N MET A 105 5.02 -0.63 -9.21
CA MET A 105 4.24 -1.86 -9.22
C MET A 105 2.94 -1.70 -8.44
N VAL A 106 2.98 -1.03 -7.28
CA VAL A 106 1.79 -0.74 -6.47
C VAL A 106 0.80 0.12 -7.25
N ARG A 107 1.26 1.18 -7.92
CA ARG A 107 0.42 2.02 -8.79
C ARG A 107 -0.16 1.24 -9.96
N ALA A 108 0.63 0.38 -10.61
CA ALA A 108 0.13 -0.48 -11.68
C ALA A 108 -0.99 -1.41 -11.20
N LEU A 109 -0.86 -2.01 -10.02
CA LEU A 109 -1.91 -2.85 -9.44
C LEU A 109 -3.20 -2.06 -9.17
N VAL A 110 -3.11 -0.83 -8.63
CA VAL A 110 -4.28 0.04 -8.45
C VAL A 110 -4.96 0.33 -9.78
N ARG A 111 -4.19 0.73 -10.80
CA ARG A 111 -4.70 0.99 -12.16
C ARG A 111 -5.43 -0.21 -12.74
N TYR A 112 -4.86 -1.41 -12.59
CA TYR A 112 -5.51 -2.63 -13.05
C TYR A 112 -6.82 -2.90 -12.30
N MET A 113 -6.85 -2.73 -10.98
CA MET A 113 -8.08 -2.92 -10.21
C MET A 113 -9.17 -1.92 -10.61
N LEU A 114 -8.81 -0.63 -10.77
CA LEU A 114 -9.72 0.41 -11.25
C LEU A 114 -10.24 0.13 -12.67
N GLN A 115 -9.37 -0.32 -13.58
CA GLN A 115 -9.76 -0.68 -14.94
C GLN A 115 -10.73 -1.86 -14.94
N LEU A 116 -10.49 -2.87 -14.11
CA LEU A 116 -11.38 -4.02 -13.98
C LEU A 116 -12.75 -3.64 -13.44
N ASP A 117 -12.80 -2.72 -12.46
CA ASP A 117 -14.06 -2.20 -11.93
C ASP A 117 -14.84 -1.42 -12.99
N TYR A 118 -14.16 -0.58 -13.77
CA TYR A 118 -14.77 0.14 -14.89
C TYR A 118 -15.30 -0.81 -15.98
N ASP A 119 -14.49 -1.79 -16.40
CA ASP A 119 -14.88 -2.77 -17.41
C ASP A 119 -16.10 -3.59 -16.95
N GLU A 120 -16.15 -3.96 -15.67
CA GLU A 120 -17.28 -4.68 -15.08
C GLU A 120 -18.54 -3.83 -14.97
N GLN A 121 -18.41 -2.54 -14.66
CA GLN A 121 -19.53 -1.60 -14.68
C GLN A 121 -20.10 -1.44 -16.09
N CYS A 122 -19.25 -1.21 -17.10
CA CYS A 122 -19.68 -1.13 -18.50
C CYS A 122 -20.34 -2.44 -18.97
N ARG A 123 -19.82 -3.61 -18.56
CA ARG A 123 -20.43 -4.92 -18.86
C ARG A 123 -21.82 -5.03 -18.22
N ALA A 124 -21.93 -4.67 -16.94
CA ALA A 124 -23.17 -4.71 -16.18
C ALA A 124 -24.24 -3.78 -16.79
N GLU A 125 -23.88 -2.55 -17.13
CA GLU A 125 -24.76 -1.58 -17.79
C GLU A 125 -25.29 -2.11 -19.13
N ARG A 126 -24.40 -2.61 -20.00
CA ARG A 126 -24.78 -3.20 -21.30
C ARG A 126 -25.69 -4.40 -21.16
N ALA A 127 -25.53 -5.19 -20.09
CA ALA A 127 -26.35 -6.36 -19.82
C ALA A 127 -27.66 -6.02 -19.06
N GLY A 128 -27.84 -4.79 -18.59
CA GLY A 128 -28.97 -4.43 -17.72
C GLY A 128 -28.92 -5.12 -16.35
N GLU A 129 -27.73 -5.48 -15.88
CA GLU A 129 -27.51 -6.21 -14.62
C GLU A 129 -26.72 -5.36 -13.63
N ARG A 130 -26.63 -5.82 -12.37
CA ARG A 130 -25.70 -5.24 -11.40
C ARG A 130 -24.27 -5.76 -11.63
N PRO A 131 -23.23 -4.95 -11.35
CA PRO A 131 -21.84 -5.41 -11.29
C PRO A 131 -21.71 -6.65 -10.40
N LYS A 132 -21.05 -7.69 -10.90
CA LYS A 132 -20.74 -8.93 -10.18
C LYS A 132 -19.66 -8.69 -9.13
N PHE A 133 -18.75 -7.76 -9.40
CA PHE A 133 -17.68 -7.36 -8.49
C PHE A 133 -17.38 -5.86 -8.57
N GLU A 134 -16.69 -5.41 -7.52
CA GLU A 134 -16.07 -4.10 -7.40
C GLU A 134 -14.91 -4.31 -6.41
N LEU A 135 -13.69 -4.02 -6.85
CA LEU A 135 -12.44 -4.26 -6.14
C LEU A 135 -12.05 -3.08 -5.27
N LEU A 136 -12.22 -1.87 -5.81
CA LEU A 136 -11.94 -0.59 -5.17
C LEU A 136 -13.21 0.27 -5.14
N PRO A 137 -14.22 -0.11 -4.32
CA PRO A 137 -15.29 0.79 -3.95
C PRO A 137 -14.72 2.07 -3.31
N LEU A 138 -15.55 3.11 -3.24
CA LEU A 138 -15.12 4.47 -2.88
C LEU A 138 -14.35 4.57 -1.55
N ASP A 139 -14.79 3.85 -0.53
CA ASP A 139 -14.13 3.76 0.77
C ASP A 139 -12.74 3.13 0.67
N LEU A 140 -12.61 2.04 -0.10
CA LEU A 140 -11.33 1.39 -0.35
C LEU A 140 -10.42 2.23 -1.26
N LEU A 141 -10.96 2.97 -2.21
CA LEU A 141 -10.19 3.90 -3.04
C LEU A 141 -9.47 4.93 -2.17
N ILE A 142 -10.21 5.58 -1.27
CA ILE A 142 -9.68 6.57 -0.33
C ILE A 142 -8.69 5.92 0.64
N ALA A 143 -9.03 4.76 1.21
CA ALA A 143 -8.14 4.03 2.11
C ALA A 143 -6.79 3.70 1.45
N VAL A 144 -6.83 3.20 0.21
CA VAL A 144 -5.65 2.85 -0.57
C VAL A 144 -4.83 4.10 -0.89
N ASP A 145 -5.46 5.17 -1.36
CA ASP A 145 -4.76 6.42 -1.68
C ASP A 145 -4.10 7.05 -0.43
N ALA A 146 -4.83 7.10 0.68
CA ALA A 146 -4.34 7.59 1.96
C ALA A 146 -3.13 6.77 2.46
N LEU A 147 -3.25 5.44 2.51
CA LEU A 147 -2.18 4.57 3.00
C LEU A 147 -0.97 4.55 2.07
N GLN A 148 -1.16 4.71 0.76
CA GLN A 148 -0.05 4.86 -0.18
C GLN A 148 0.68 6.20 0.02
N SER A 149 -0.05 7.30 0.21
CA SER A 149 0.55 8.59 0.56
C SER A 149 1.31 8.52 1.88
N LEU A 150 0.74 7.90 2.92
CA LEU A 150 1.37 7.71 4.23
C LEU A 150 2.72 6.97 4.13
N ASN A 151 2.79 5.94 3.28
CA ASN A 151 3.98 5.12 3.10
C ASN A 151 4.92 5.62 2.00
N GLY A 152 4.62 6.75 1.36
CA GLY A 152 5.42 7.30 0.25
C GLY A 152 5.43 6.42 -1.00
N LEU A 153 4.38 5.63 -1.21
CA LEU A 153 4.24 4.72 -2.35
C LEU A 153 3.55 5.36 -3.56
N ALA A 154 2.88 6.50 -3.36
CA ALA A 154 2.26 7.24 -4.43
C ALA A 154 2.26 8.73 -4.09
N ARG A 155 2.17 9.56 -5.14
CA ARG A 155 1.90 10.99 -4.96
C ARG A 155 0.52 11.15 -4.33
N PRO A 156 0.26 12.21 -3.55
CA PRO A 156 -1.07 12.55 -3.06
C PRO A 156 -2.11 12.44 -4.18
N PHE A 157 -3.23 11.78 -3.91
CA PHE A 157 -4.38 11.68 -4.82
C PHE A 157 -4.11 10.95 -6.14
N ALA A 158 -3.07 10.12 -6.21
CA ALA A 158 -2.74 9.35 -7.40
C ALA A 158 -3.85 8.38 -7.82
N ALA A 159 -4.57 7.79 -6.86
CA ALA A 159 -5.66 6.88 -7.18
C ALA A 159 -6.85 7.62 -7.83
N TRP A 160 -7.11 8.87 -7.42
CA TRP A 160 -8.11 9.74 -8.06
C TRP A 160 -7.69 10.15 -9.47
N ALA A 161 -6.41 10.47 -9.66
CA ALA A 161 -5.88 10.77 -10.98
C ALA A 161 -6.03 9.57 -11.94
N ASP A 162 -5.71 8.36 -11.47
CA ASP A 162 -5.87 7.13 -12.24
C ASP A 162 -7.36 6.82 -12.49
N TRP A 163 -8.25 7.08 -11.54
CA TRP A 163 -9.71 6.97 -11.70
C TRP A 163 -10.25 7.93 -12.76
N ARG A 164 -9.82 9.20 -12.74
CA ARG A 164 -10.16 10.22 -13.75
C ARG A 164 -9.70 9.79 -15.14
N ASP A 165 -8.46 9.33 -15.24
CA ASP A 165 -7.88 8.90 -16.51
C ASP A 165 -8.73 7.80 -17.17
N ILE A 166 -9.18 6.82 -16.39
CA ILE A 166 -10.01 5.72 -16.89
C ILE A 166 -11.41 6.22 -17.29
N ARG A 167 -12.10 6.93 -16.40
CA ARG A 167 -13.53 7.22 -16.56
C ARG A 167 -13.83 8.45 -17.41
N MET A 168 -13.01 9.48 -17.29
CA MET A 168 -13.26 10.78 -17.92
C MET A 168 -12.42 10.98 -19.18
N ARG A 169 -11.19 10.45 -19.20
CA ARG A 169 -10.28 10.60 -20.35
C ARG A 169 -10.23 9.38 -21.27
N GLY A 170 -10.84 8.26 -20.87
CA GLY A 170 -10.87 7.02 -21.67
C GLY A 170 -9.51 6.33 -21.80
N ILE A 171 -8.57 6.62 -20.90
CA ILE A 171 -7.25 5.97 -20.87
C ILE A 171 -7.40 4.56 -20.33
N ARG A 172 -6.87 3.57 -21.06
CA ARG A 172 -6.93 2.16 -20.65
C ARG A 172 -5.65 1.70 -19.96
N TYR A 173 -5.81 0.97 -18.87
CA TYR A 173 -4.73 0.28 -18.16
C TYR A 173 -4.97 -1.23 -18.16
N ASP A 174 -4.68 -1.87 -19.29
CA ASP A 174 -4.83 -3.31 -19.46
C ASP A 174 -3.71 -4.10 -18.78
N ILE A 175 -4.07 -5.23 -18.17
CA ILE A 175 -3.12 -6.11 -17.48
C ILE A 175 -2.24 -6.81 -18.52
N PRO A 176 -0.92 -6.63 -18.50
CA PRO A 176 -0.03 -7.24 -19.47
C PRO A 176 0.07 -8.75 -19.25
N ASN A 177 0.12 -9.51 -20.34
CA ASN A 177 0.42 -10.93 -20.29
C ASN A 177 1.94 -11.13 -20.29
N LEU A 178 2.49 -11.47 -19.13
CA LEU A 178 3.93 -11.67 -18.95
C LEU A 178 4.26 -13.16 -18.79
N PRO A 179 5.44 -13.62 -19.24
CA PRO A 179 5.92 -14.96 -18.90
C PRO A 179 6.22 -15.06 -17.39
N PRO A 180 6.14 -16.26 -16.79
CA PRO A 180 6.49 -16.45 -15.39
C PRO A 180 7.98 -16.20 -15.16
N VAL A 181 8.32 -15.36 -14.19
CA VAL A 181 9.70 -15.13 -13.73
C VAL A 181 10.10 -16.26 -12.79
N SER A 182 11.21 -16.92 -13.08
CA SER A 182 11.76 -18.00 -12.25
C SER A 182 12.29 -17.47 -10.92
N GLN A 183 12.20 -18.29 -9.87
CA GLN A 183 12.80 -17.96 -8.59
C GLN A 183 14.33 -17.96 -8.70
N THR A 184 14.96 -16.88 -8.23
CA THR A 184 16.41 -16.75 -8.09
C THR A 184 16.76 -16.46 -6.63
N ALA A 185 18.05 -16.53 -6.28
CA ALA A 185 18.50 -16.14 -4.95
C ALA A 185 18.17 -14.67 -4.68
N VAL A 186 17.86 -14.34 -3.42
CA VAL A 186 17.61 -12.94 -3.05
C VAL A 186 18.91 -12.16 -3.20
N PRO A 187 18.89 -10.98 -3.85
CA PRO A 187 20.06 -10.13 -3.96
C PRO A 187 20.69 -9.84 -2.59
N GLU A 188 22.02 -9.72 -2.59
CA GLU A 188 22.81 -9.43 -1.40
C GLU A 188 22.36 -8.11 -0.74
N ALA A 189 22.29 -8.13 0.58
CA ALA A 189 21.93 -6.96 1.36
C ALA A 189 23.05 -5.92 1.33
N ARG A 190 22.67 -4.65 1.12
CA ARG A 190 23.55 -3.50 1.32
C ARG A 190 23.01 -2.61 2.44
N PHE A 191 23.80 -1.64 2.88
CA PHE A 191 23.46 -0.83 4.04
C PHE A 191 23.63 0.66 3.77
N LEU A 192 22.58 1.43 4.06
CA LEU A 192 22.59 2.88 3.93
C LEU A 192 22.56 3.52 5.32
N TYR A 193 23.47 4.44 5.58
CA TYR A 193 23.47 5.22 6.81
C TYR A 193 22.39 6.30 6.76
N VAL A 194 21.57 6.38 7.81
CA VAL A 194 20.42 7.29 7.95
C VAL A 194 20.33 8.00 9.30
N GLY A 195 21.28 7.78 10.21
CA GLY A 195 21.22 8.34 11.57
C GLY A 195 20.49 7.43 12.57
N GLU A 196 20.41 7.86 13.83
CA GLU A 196 19.96 7.00 14.94
C GLU A 196 18.43 6.89 15.00
N GLU A 197 17.71 7.96 14.68
CA GLU A 197 16.26 7.95 14.52
C GLU A 197 15.82 8.54 13.17
N TRP A 198 14.56 8.24 12.82
CA TRP A 198 13.92 8.92 11.72
C TRP A 198 13.73 10.39 12.08
N ASP A 199 14.21 11.28 11.20
CA ASP A 199 13.97 12.73 11.27
C ASP A 199 14.88 13.53 12.22
N ASP A 200 16.03 12.97 12.62
CA ASP A 200 17.06 13.69 13.42
C ASP A 200 17.57 14.99 12.78
N THR A 201 17.31 15.19 11.50
CA THR A 201 17.80 16.34 10.70
C THR A 201 16.80 17.51 10.62
N ALA A 202 15.57 17.35 11.11
CA ALA A 202 14.60 18.45 11.14
C ALA A 202 14.78 19.33 12.40
N ALA A 203 14.91 20.64 12.20
CA ALA A 203 14.93 21.60 13.30
C ALA A 203 13.57 21.58 14.03
N ALA A 204 13.59 21.29 15.33
CA ALA A 204 12.43 21.04 16.20
C ALA A 204 11.51 19.92 15.68
N SER A 205 11.75 18.70 16.14
CA SER A 205 10.99 17.47 15.87
C SER A 205 9.49 17.50 16.23
N GLU A 206 8.96 18.65 16.66
CA GLU A 206 7.58 18.87 17.06
C GLU A 206 6.62 18.96 15.87
N TRP A 207 7.08 19.38 14.68
CA TRP A 207 6.23 19.66 13.51
C TRP A 207 6.29 18.62 12.40
N THR A 208 6.70 17.40 12.75
CA THR A 208 6.88 16.32 11.79
C THR A 208 5.91 15.17 12.04
N GLY A 209 5.76 14.28 11.06
CA GLY A 209 4.79 13.19 11.14
C GLY A 209 3.38 13.63 10.74
N LEU A 210 2.40 13.40 11.62
CA LEU A 210 0.99 13.72 11.36
C LEU A 210 0.69 15.22 11.43
N ARG A 211 1.51 15.99 12.14
CA ARG A 211 1.29 17.42 12.30
C ARG A 211 1.57 18.18 11.01
N ASP A 212 0.85 19.29 10.84
CA ASP A 212 1.03 20.19 9.72
C ASP A 212 1.16 21.62 10.25
N PRO A 213 2.36 22.24 10.15
CA PRO A 213 2.60 23.55 10.71
C PRO A 213 1.76 24.63 10.03
N TYR A 214 1.49 24.51 8.72
CA TYR A 214 0.65 25.49 8.03
C TYR A 214 -0.77 25.44 8.56
N LEU A 215 -1.35 24.24 8.63
CA LEU A 215 -2.72 24.09 9.12
C LEU A 215 -2.86 24.58 10.56
N GLU A 216 -1.98 24.16 11.44
CA GLU A 216 -2.05 24.52 12.86
C GLU A 216 -1.87 26.03 13.06
N CYS A 217 -1.05 26.71 12.24
CA CYS A 217 -0.96 28.16 12.27
C CYS A 217 -2.24 28.86 11.78
N PHE A 218 -2.85 28.39 10.68
CA PHE A 218 -4.07 29.01 10.14
C PHE A 218 -5.32 28.75 10.99
N THR A 219 -5.32 27.66 11.74
CA THR A 219 -6.44 27.26 12.60
C THR A 219 -6.18 27.54 14.08
N ALA A 220 -5.10 28.25 14.40
CA ALA A 220 -4.81 28.69 15.75
C ALA A 220 -6.02 29.43 16.33
N ASP A 221 -6.41 29.05 17.55
CA ASP A 221 -7.56 29.58 18.30
C ASP A 221 -8.94 29.39 17.63
N SER A 222 -9.02 28.60 16.56
CA SER A 222 -10.30 28.25 15.91
C SER A 222 -10.87 26.95 16.47
N ALA A 223 -12.20 26.87 16.51
CA ALA A 223 -12.90 25.64 16.93
C ALA A 223 -12.75 24.48 15.93
N CYS A 224 -12.27 24.75 14.71
CA CYS A 224 -11.99 23.76 13.67
C CYS A 224 -10.52 23.32 13.62
N GLY A 225 -9.67 23.84 14.52
CA GLY A 225 -8.28 23.40 14.63
C GLY A 225 -8.18 21.95 15.14
N PRO A 226 -7.19 21.17 14.68
CA PRO A 226 -7.00 19.81 15.15
C PRO A 226 -6.62 19.82 16.63
N ALA A 227 -7.38 19.09 17.46
CA ALA A 227 -7.01 18.88 18.85
C ALA A 227 -5.68 18.11 18.93
N LEU A 228 -4.85 18.43 19.93
CA LEU A 228 -3.57 17.75 20.15
C LEU A 228 -3.66 16.76 21.31
N GLN A 229 -2.96 15.63 21.16
CA GLN A 229 -2.76 14.65 22.20
C GLN A 229 -1.26 14.39 22.37
N VAL A 230 -0.80 14.32 23.62
CA VAL A 230 0.59 13.99 23.95
C VAL A 230 0.75 12.47 24.12
N THR A 231 1.73 11.88 23.45
CA THR A 231 2.10 10.46 23.60
C THR A 231 2.85 10.22 24.90
N ARG A 232 3.06 8.94 25.26
CA ARG A 232 3.89 8.57 26.42
C ARG A 232 5.32 9.09 26.31
N ASP A 233 5.82 9.21 25.09
CA ASP A 233 7.17 9.70 24.78
C ASP A 233 7.26 11.24 24.74
N GLY A 234 6.18 11.94 25.15
CA GLY A 234 6.15 13.40 25.25
C GLY A 234 5.88 14.15 23.95
N ARG A 235 5.62 13.44 22.84
CA ARG A 235 5.34 14.08 21.54
C ARG A 235 3.86 14.45 21.40
N ALA A 236 3.58 15.65 20.91
CA ALA A 236 2.24 16.07 20.52
C ALA A 236 1.90 15.56 19.11
N LEU A 237 0.69 15.03 18.93
CA LEU A 237 0.14 14.61 17.64
C LEU A 237 -1.34 14.99 17.55
N TRP A 238 -1.90 15.01 16.33
CA TRP A 238 -3.33 15.23 16.16
C TRP A 238 -4.14 14.13 16.84
N ALA A 239 -5.12 14.52 17.64
CA ALA A 239 -6.05 13.65 18.33
C ALA A 239 -7.10 13.09 17.35
N LEU A 240 -6.63 12.39 16.33
CA LEU A 240 -7.48 11.78 15.30
C LEU A 240 -8.48 10.80 15.94
N PRO A 241 -9.71 10.71 15.40
CA PRO A 241 -10.72 9.81 15.90
C PRO A 241 -10.23 8.35 15.79
N THR A 242 -10.55 7.55 16.80
CA THR A 242 -10.16 6.14 16.84
C THR A 242 -11.29 5.19 17.18
N ALA A 243 -11.19 3.99 16.62
CA ALA A 243 -12.07 2.86 16.86
C ALA A 243 -11.27 1.55 16.99
N GLN A 244 -11.96 0.41 16.97
CA GLN A 244 -11.32 -0.92 17.02
C GLN A 244 -10.56 -1.25 15.73
N GLN A 245 -10.95 -0.66 14.60
CA GLN A 245 -10.36 -0.91 13.30
C GLN A 245 -10.23 0.38 12.51
N PHE A 246 -9.31 0.38 11.55
CA PHE A 246 -9.23 1.43 10.55
C PHE A 246 -10.49 1.42 9.68
N SER A 247 -11.07 2.60 9.43
CA SER A 247 -12.19 2.76 8.52
C SER A 247 -12.20 4.13 7.86
N VAL A 248 -12.87 4.19 6.71
CA VAL A 248 -13.20 5.41 6.00
C VAL A 248 -14.67 5.71 6.21
N ASP A 249 -15.00 6.95 6.61
CA ASP A 249 -16.38 7.36 6.82
C ASP A 249 -17.13 7.44 5.47
N PRO A 250 -18.24 6.70 5.28
CA PRO A 250 -18.94 6.65 4.00
C PRO A 250 -19.52 7.99 3.55
N GLU A 251 -20.06 8.79 4.46
CA GLU A 251 -20.64 10.11 4.12
C GLU A 251 -19.54 11.05 3.63
N SER A 252 -18.43 11.13 4.38
CA SER A 252 -17.24 11.88 4.00
C SER A 252 -16.70 11.41 2.64
N ALA A 253 -16.67 10.10 2.38
CA ALA A 253 -16.22 9.56 1.11
C ALA A 253 -17.05 10.06 -0.08
N PHE A 254 -18.38 10.09 0.06
CA PHE A 254 -19.28 10.67 -0.95
C PHE A 254 -19.09 12.18 -1.10
N LEU A 255 -18.95 12.93 0.00
CA LEU A 255 -18.70 14.37 -0.07
C LEU A 255 -17.38 14.69 -0.79
N ILE A 256 -16.34 13.89 -0.56
CA ILE A 256 -15.06 14.03 -1.26
C ILE A 256 -15.24 13.80 -2.76
N SER A 257 -15.92 12.72 -3.17
CA SER A 257 -16.09 12.43 -4.60
C SER A 257 -16.91 13.48 -5.35
N GLU A 258 -17.90 14.07 -4.69
CA GLU A 258 -18.82 15.02 -5.32
C GLU A 258 -18.28 16.46 -5.31
N PHE A 259 -17.63 16.88 -4.22
CA PHE A 259 -17.28 18.30 -4.03
C PHE A 259 -15.78 18.60 -4.06
N GLU A 260 -14.92 17.62 -3.75
CA GLU A 260 -13.48 17.86 -3.60
C GLU A 260 -12.65 17.31 -4.76
N LEU A 261 -13.24 16.47 -5.63
CA LEU A 261 -12.52 15.76 -6.68
C LEU A 261 -11.66 16.69 -7.56
N ASP A 262 -12.22 17.80 -8.03
CA ASP A 262 -11.48 18.75 -8.88
C ASP A 262 -10.26 19.33 -8.14
N ARG A 263 -10.44 19.74 -6.88
CA ARG A 263 -9.36 20.27 -6.04
C ARG A 263 -8.27 19.23 -5.76
N LEU A 264 -8.66 17.98 -5.51
CA LEU A 264 -7.71 16.88 -5.31
C LEU A 264 -6.86 16.62 -6.56
N LEU A 265 -7.49 16.67 -7.73
CA LEU A 265 -6.83 16.47 -9.02
C LEU A 265 -5.91 17.65 -9.36
N GLU A 266 -6.33 18.89 -9.10
CA GLU A 266 -5.47 20.07 -9.25
C GLU A 266 -4.23 19.97 -8.36
N ALA A 267 -4.40 19.55 -7.10
CA ALA A 267 -3.28 19.33 -6.20
C ALA A 267 -2.34 18.21 -6.68
N HIS A 268 -2.89 17.12 -7.24
CA HIS A 268 -2.09 16.05 -7.83
C HIS A 268 -1.27 16.54 -9.03
N ASP A 269 -1.92 17.26 -9.94
CA ASP A 269 -1.34 17.72 -11.20
C ASP A 269 -0.31 18.84 -10.97
N ALA A 270 -0.47 19.66 -9.93
CA ALA A 270 0.54 20.64 -9.47
C ALA A 270 1.85 19.97 -9.01
N GLY A 271 1.81 18.69 -8.66
CA GLY A 271 2.96 17.90 -8.25
C GLY A 271 3.27 17.98 -6.77
N VAL A 272 4.38 17.33 -6.38
CA VAL A 272 4.78 17.16 -4.98
C VAL A 272 6.12 17.85 -4.76
N VAL A 273 6.16 18.79 -3.82
CA VAL A 273 7.40 19.39 -3.33
C VAL A 273 8.10 18.40 -2.39
N PRO A 274 9.44 18.30 -2.38
CA PRO A 274 10.16 17.44 -1.44
C PRO A 274 9.69 17.61 0.00
N GLY A 275 9.41 16.49 0.68
CA GLY A 275 8.87 16.42 2.04
C GLY A 275 7.32 16.40 2.12
N GLN A 276 6.61 16.57 1.01
CA GLN A 276 5.14 16.65 0.97
C GLN A 276 4.46 15.38 0.45
N VAL A 277 5.18 14.27 0.30
CA VAL A 277 4.59 13.00 -0.19
C VAL A 277 3.46 12.47 0.69
N THR A 278 3.48 12.80 2.00
CA THR A 278 2.43 12.44 2.98
C THR A 278 1.27 13.44 3.05
N ALA A 279 1.28 14.50 2.23
CA ALA A 279 0.24 15.54 2.27
C ALA A 279 -1.16 15.00 1.98
N GLY A 280 -1.29 14.01 1.09
CA GLY A 280 -2.57 13.37 0.80
C GLY A 280 -3.17 12.68 2.02
N TYR A 281 -2.35 11.91 2.76
CA TYR A 281 -2.79 11.29 4.01
C TYR A 281 -3.25 12.32 5.05
N ARG A 282 -2.47 13.40 5.24
CA ARG A 282 -2.83 14.48 6.18
C ARG A 282 -4.14 15.16 5.78
N TRP A 283 -4.35 15.38 4.48
CA TRP A 283 -5.59 15.96 3.97
C TRP A 283 -6.81 15.09 4.30
N TYR A 284 -6.76 13.77 4.08
CA TYR A 284 -7.88 12.89 4.44
C TYR A 284 -8.13 12.83 5.96
N ALA A 285 -7.05 12.84 6.74
CA ALA A 285 -7.14 12.86 8.20
C ALA A 285 -7.78 14.17 8.70
N GLN A 286 -7.38 15.30 8.13
CA GLN A 286 -7.94 16.62 8.44
C GLN A 286 -9.40 16.75 8.00
N TYR A 287 -9.75 16.21 6.83
CA TYR A 287 -11.14 16.21 6.34
C TYR A 287 -12.09 15.47 7.28
N GLY A 288 -11.56 14.64 8.20
CA GLY A 288 -12.35 13.83 9.11
C GLY A 288 -12.81 12.51 8.48
N CYS A 289 -12.26 12.15 7.32
CA CYS A 289 -12.67 10.96 6.58
C CYS A 289 -12.11 9.66 7.17
N LEU A 290 -10.99 9.74 7.90
CA LEU A 290 -10.28 8.58 8.46
C LEU A 290 -10.57 8.38 9.94
N THR A 291 -10.93 7.16 10.32
CA THR A 291 -10.89 6.70 11.72
C THR A 291 -9.78 5.66 11.87
N LEU A 292 -8.85 5.88 12.79
CA LEU A 292 -7.71 4.97 13.00
C LEU A 292 -8.04 3.91 14.05
N SER A 293 -7.34 2.78 14.05
CA SER A 293 -7.42 1.91 15.23
C SER A 293 -6.75 2.58 16.44
N HIS A 294 -7.15 2.22 17.67
CA HIS A 294 -6.56 2.77 18.88
C HIS A 294 -5.03 2.65 18.94
N ALA A 295 -4.47 1.57 18.38
CA ALA A 295 -3.03 1.32 18.34
C ALA A 295 -2.30 2.06 17.21
N GLN A 296 -3.02 2.46 16.15
CA GLN A 296 -2.42 2.97 14.92
C GLN A 296 -2.03 4.45 14.96
N ARG A 297 -2.49 5.24 15.93
CA ARG A 297 -2.19 6.69 15.96
C ARG A 297 -0.69 6.99 16.03
N ALA A 298 -0.02 6.45 17.04
CA ALA A 298 1.44 6.63 17.20
C ALA A 298 2.22 5.95 16.06
N GLU A 299 1.72 4.80 15.59
CA GLU A 299 2.32 4.07 14.47
C GLU A 299 2.27 4.91 13.18
N HIS A 300 1.12 5.48 12.82
CA HIS A 300 0.97 6.28 11.61
C HIS A 300 1.80 7.56 11.67
N ASP A 301 1.97 8.14 12.85
CA ASP A 301 2.87 9.27 13.06
C ASP A 301 4.35 8.91 12.84
N GLU A 302 4.79 7.77 13.37
CA GLU A 302 6.13 7.25 13.08
C GLU A 302 6.32 6.95 11.58
N ILE A 303 5.32 6.34 10.94
CA ILE A 303 5.35 6.07 9.49
C ILE A 303 5.48 7.39 8.72
N ALA A 304 4.68 8.41 9.04
CA ALA A 304 4.71 9.69 8.37
C ALA A 304 6.07 10.39 8.50
N ARG A 305 6.69 10.37 9.68
CA ARG A 305 8.07 10.90 9.88
C ARG A 305 9.09 10.15 9.04
N ARG A 306 9.06 8.82 9.09
CA ARG A 306 9.95 7.97 8.29
C ARG A 306 9.78 8.26 6.81
N THR A 307 8.55 8.38 6.34
CA THR A 307 8.26 8.67 4.94
C THR A 307 8.78 10.04 4.54
N ALA A 308 8.54 11.09 5.32
CA ALA A 308 9.06 12.43 5.05
C ALA A 308 10.59 12.49 5.05
N TYR A 309 11.25 11.73 5.92
CA TYR A 309 12.71 11.57 5.91
C TYR A 309 13.20 10.86 4.63
N LYS A 310 12.59 9.73 4.25
CA LYS A 310 12.91 9.02 3.01
C LYS A 310 12.68 9.88 1.76
N ASP A 311 11.65 10.71 1.78
CA ASP A 311 11.30 11.60 0.68
C ASP A 311 12.41 12.64 0.42
N ARG A 312 12.95 13.23 1.50
CA ARG A 312 14.11 14.15 1.42
C ARG A 312 15.37 13.49 0.86
N LEU A 313 15.49 12.17 0.96
CA LEU A 313 16.59 11.39 0.38
C LEU A 313 16.30 10.87 -1.04
N GLY A 314 15.10 11.12 -1.57
CA GLY A 314 14.64 10.62 -2.87
C GLY A 314 14.37 9.11 -2.89
N LEU A 315 13.91 8.53 -1.77
CA LEU A 315 13.76 7.07 -1.56
C LEU A 315 12.30 6.60 -1.44
N THR A 316 11.34 7.44 -1.86
CA THR A 316 9.89 7.17 -1.79
C THR A 316 9.38 6.67 -3.12
N LEU A 317 8.81 7.55 -3.95
CA LEU A 317 8.06 7.31 -5.19
C LEU A 317 8.82 6.46 -6.22
N GLU A 318 9.26 7.06 -7.32
CA GLU A 318 10.11 6.39 -8.29
C GLU A 318 11.56 6.72 -7.95
N TYR A 319 12.37 5.69 -7.70
CA TYR A 319 13.79 5.84 -7.45
C TYR A 319 14.58 4.77 -8.21
N ASP A 320 15.82 5.10 -8.54
CA ASP A 320 16.73 4.18 -9.22
C ASP A 320 17.37 3.22 -8.21
N ILE A 321 17.08 1.93 -8.39
CA ILE A 321 17.56 0.84 -7.54
C ILE A 321 19.09 0.71 -7.64
N GLU A 322 19.69 0.85 -8.83
CA GLU A 322 21.13 0.69 -9.01
C GLU A 322 21.89 1.90 -8.46
N ALA A 323 21.34 3.11 -8.62
CA ALA A 323 21.89 4.29 -7.97
C ALA A 323 21.83 4.16 -6.43
N LEU A 324 20.72 3.65 -5.88
CA LEU A 324 20.59 3.38 -4.45
C LEU A 324 21.62 2.34 -3.96
N ARG A 325 21.79 1.24 -4.70
CA ARG A 325 22.77 0.20 -4.35
C ARG A 325 24.20 0.72 -4.39
N THR A 326 24.52 1.63 -5.30
CA THR A 326 25.83 2.28 -5.40
C THR A 326 26.12 3.20 -4.22
N ARG A 327 25.09 3.86 -3.68
CA ARG A 327 25.19 4.70 -2.46
C ARG A 327 25.33 3.89 -1.17
N ALA A 328 24.96 2.61 -1.19
CA ALA A 328 24.91 1.75 -0.02
C ALA A 328 26.19 0.90 0.11
N LEU A 329 26.63 0.68 1.35
CA LEU A 329 27.84 -0.08 1.69
C LEU A 329 27.56 -1.59 1.66
N GLY A 330 28.60 -2.38 1.35
CA GLY A 330 28.59 -3.83 1.57
C GLY A 330 28.60 -4.16 3.07
N PHE A 331 28.32 -5.42 3.42
CA PHE A 331 28.37 -5.84 4.82
C PHE A 331 29.78 -5.67 5.43
N ASP A 332 30.81 -6.05 4.69
CA ASP A 332 32.20 -6.00 5.15
C ASP A 332 32.73 -4.57 5.33
N ASP A 333 32.13 -3.60 4.62
CA ASP A 333 32.47 -2.17 4.70
C ASP A 333 31.77 -1.45 5.88
N LEU A 334 30.87 -2.14 6.60
CA LEU A 334 30.22 -1.57 7.77
C LEU A 334 31.21 -1.39 8.93
N PRO A 335 31.03 -0.38 9.79
CA PRO A 335 31.71 -0.32 11.08
C PRO A 335 31.40 -1.56 11.95
N GLN A 336 32.30 -1.96 12.84
CA GLN A 336 32.17 -3.16 13.68
C GLN A 336 30.82 -3.25 14.43
N LEU A 337 30.34 -2.13 14.99
CA LEU A 337 29.04 -2.07 15.66
C LEU A 337 27.87 -2.31 14.69
N GLY A 338 27.99 -1.85 13.44
CA GLY A 338 27.03 -2.09 12.37
C GLY A 338 27.02 -3.55 11.92
N GLN A 339 28.20 -4.14 11.72
CA GLN A 339 28.35 -5.57 11.39
C GLN A 339 27.70 -6.46 12.46
N ALA A 340 27.98 -6.18 13.74
CA ALA A 340 27.37 -6.92 14.85
C ALA A 340 25.83 -6.79 14.87
N ALA A 341 25.30 -5.60 14.58
CA ALA A 341 23.85 -5.36 14.57
C ALA A 341 23.12 -6.01 13.38
N TRP A 342 23.84 -6.24 12.27
CA TRP A 342 23.32 -6.81 11.03
C TRP A 342 23.85 -8.20 10.71
N GLN A 343 24.44 -8.91 11.68
CA GLN A 343 25.05 -10.23 11.47
C GLN A 343 24.09 -11.24 10.79
N GLN A 344 22.79 -11.15 11.06
CA GLN A 344 21.75 -11.97 10.42
C GLN A 344 21.64 -11.76 8.91
N ALA A 345 22.01 -10.58 8.41
CA ALA A 345 21.97 -10.23 6.99
C ALA A 345 23.24 -10.64 6.23
N ALA A 346 24.27 -11.12 6.92
CA ALA A 346 25.48 -11.66 6.30
C ALA A 346 25.25 -13.04 5.64
N THR A 347 24.22 -13.76 6.07
CA THR A 347 23.87 -15.06 5.49
C THR A 347 22.98 -14.87 4.26
N PRO A 348 23.35 -15.42 3.08
CA PRO A 348 22.52 -15.34 1.89
C PRO A 348 21.14 -15.95 2.12
N GLN A 349 20.09 -15.20 1.78
CA GLN A 349 18.72 -15.67 1.89
C GLN A 349 18.30 -16.38 0.59
N HIS A 350 17.95 -17.67 0.69
CA HIS A 350 17.55 -18.47 -0.47
C HIS A 350 16.13 -18.17 -0.99
N SER A 351 15.25 -17.61 -0.14
CA SER A 351 13.86 -17.27 -0.49
C SER A 351 13.32 -16.16 0.41
N LEU A 352 12.54 -15.23 -0.16
CA LEU A 352 11.74 -14.27 0.63
C LEU A 352 10.50 -14.93 1.27
N PHE A 353 10.08 -16.09 0.76
CA PHE A 353 8.87 -16.82 1.14
C PHE A 353 9.18 -18.17 1.76
#